data_AF-A0A6A9QIF1-F1
#
_entry.id   AF-A0A6A9QIF1-F1
#
_cell.length_a   1.000
_cell.length_b   1.000
_cell.length_c   1.000
_cell.angle_alpha   90.00
_cell.angle_beta   90.00
_cell.angle_gamma   90.00
#
_symmetry.space_group_name_H-M   'P 1'
#
loop_
_entity.id
_entity.type
_entity.pdbx_description
1 polymer ?
#
loop_
_entity_poly.entity_id
_entity_poly.type
_entity_poly.pdbx_seq_one_letter_code
_entity_poly.pdbx_strand_id
1 'polypeptide(L)'
;MKAKDLFNLANDLLNEGIMEDSCEIFFKAAVEAVKNIAKGLNAKEILNKVKEKGDWQVEDLFKVIIFAEERGIHLKRYWDSAMMVLNCDGTTELTRERSKDILKLIEISDELISSNMQ
;
A
#
# COMPACT_ATOMS: atom_id res chain seq x y z
N MET A 1 7.93 -4.83 -9.32
CA MET A 1 8.58 -3.56 -8.94
C MET A 1 8.39 -3.40 -7.44
N LYS A 2 9.38 -2.91 -6.66
CA LYS A 2 9.19 -2.77 -5.21
C LYS A 2 8.22 -1.62 -4.92
N ALA A 3 7.53 -1.67 -3.78
CA ALA A 3 6.58 -0.62 -3.38
C ALA A 3 7.24 0.76 -3.35
N LYS A 4 8.49 0.85 -2.89
CA LYS A 4 9.27 2.09 -2.88
C LYS A 4 9.59 2.64 -4.27
N ASP A 5 9.88 1.77 -5.23
CA ASP A 5 10.17 2.19 -6.60
C ASP A 5 8.91 2.76 -7.27
N LEU A 6 7.75 2.13 -7.05
CA LEU A 6 6.45 2.64 -7.50
C LEU A 6 6.15 4.01 -6.87
N PHE A 7 6.39 4.15 -5.57
CA PHE A 7 6.19 5.42 -4.87
C PHE A 7 7.06 6.55 -5.45
N ASN A 8 8.33 6.26 -5.76
CA ASN A 8 9.22 7.25 -6.36
C ASN A 8 8.73 7.65 -7.77
N LEU A 9 8.37 6.66 -8.61
CA LEU A 9 7.80 6.92 -9.93
C LEU A 9 6.54 7.78 -9.86
N ALA A 10 5.63 7.49 -8.91
CA ALA A 10 4.43 8.30 -8.73
C ALA A 10 4.75 9.76 -8.33
N ASN A 11 5.80 9.99 -7.53
CA ASN A 11 6.23 11.34 -7.21
C ASN A 11 6.82 12.07 -8.42
N ASP A 12 7.60 11.39 -9.25
CA ASP A 12 8.17 11.98 -10.46
C ASP A 12 7.05 12.43 -11.41
N LEU A 13 6.06 11.57 -11.65
CA LEU A 13 4.87 11.91 -12.43
C LEU A 13 4.07 13.07 -11.82
N LEU A 14 3.91 13.10 -10.49
CA LEU A 14 3.23 14.20 -9.80
C LEU A 14 3.96 15.53 -10.00
N ASN A 15 5.31 15.50 -9.97
CA ASN A 15 6.14 16.69 -10.19
C ASN A 15 6.09 17.17 -11.64
N GLU A 16 5.89 16.27 -12.59
CA GLU A 16 5.68 16.57 -14.02
C GLU A 16 4.24 17.02 -14.33
N GLY A 17 3.33 16.98 -13.36
CA GLY A 17 1.93 17.36 -13.52
C GLY A 17 1.06 16.26 -14.15
N ILE A 18 1.56 15.03 -14.25
CA ILE A 18 0.85 13.87 -14.79
C ILE A 18 0.04 13.23 -13.63
N MET A 19 -1.10 13.83 -13.32
CA MET A 19 -1.86 13.54 -12.11
C MET A 19 -2.49 12.15 -12.11
N GLU A 20 -3.22 11.76 -13.15
CA GLU A 20 -3.97 10.50 -13.19
C GLU A 20 -3.06 9.27 -13.01
N ASP A 21 -1.97 9.20 -13.77
CA ASP A 21 -1.00 8.11 -13.66
C ASP A 21 -0.30 8.13 -12.29
N SER A 22 0.00 9.32 -11.75
CA SER A 22 0.58 9.46 -10.41
C SER A 22 -0.33 8.86 -9.33
N CYS A 23 -1.62 9.21 -9.33
CA CYS A 23 -2.61 8.67 -8.40
C CYS A 23 -2.70 7.14 -8.48
N GLU A 24 -2.78 6.60 -9.70
CA GLU A 24 -2.85 5.15 -9.92
C GLU A 24 -1.58 4.44 -9.41
N ILE A 25 -0.40 4.99 -9.68
CA ILE A 25 0.88 4.39 -9.28
C ILE A 25 1.10 4.52 -7.78
N PHE A 26 0.67 5.61 -7.14
CA PHE A 26 0.63 5.72 -5.68
C PHE A 26 -0.23 4.62 -5.07
N PHE A 27 -1.42 4.38 -5.61
CA PHE A 27 -2.27 3.29 -5.12
C PHE A 27 -1.63 1.91 -5.33
N LYS A 28 -1.00 1.66 -6.48
CA LYS A 28 -0.23 0.43 -6.72
C LYS A 28 0.91 0.26 -5.70
N ALA A 29 1.58 1.33 -5.30
CA ALA A 29 2.59 1.29 -4.25
C ALA A 29 1.99 0.86 -2.90
N ALA A 30 0.82 1.40 -2.54
CA ALA A 30 0.08 0.99 -1.34
C ALA A 30 -0.32 -0.49 -1.38
N VAL A 31 -0.83 -0.96 -2.54
CA VAL A 31 -1.18 -2.37 -2.76
C VAL A 31 0.03 -3.28 -2.53
N GLU A 32 1.18 -2.98 -3.13
CA GLU A 32 2.40 -3.78 -2.94
C GLU A 32 2.91 -3.75 -1.49
N ALA A 33 2.78 -2.62 -0.80
CA ALA A 33 3.10 -2.53 0.63
C ALA A 33 2.21 -3.45 1.47
N VAL A 34 0.89 -3.45 1.24
CA VAL A 34 -0.05 -4.33 1.97
C VAL A 34 0.22 -5.81 1.68
N LYS A 35 0.52 -6.18 0.42
CA LYS A 35 0.94 -7.55 0.08
C LYS A 35 2.20 -7.96 0.84
N ASN A 36 3.15 -7.05 1.01
CA ASN A 36 4.37 -7.28 1.78
C ASN A 36 4.10 -7.40 3.28
N ILE A 37 3.20 -6.59 3.83
CA ILE A 37 2.73 -6.72 5.22
C ILE A 37 2.10 -8.10 5.45
N ALA A 38 1.28 -8.60 4.52
CA ALA A 38 0.68 -9.94 4.66
C ALA A 38 1.75 -11.05 4.79
N LYS A 39 2.85 -10.92 4.04
CA LYS A 39 4.02 -11.82 4.13
C LYS A 39 4.77 -11.62 5.45
N GLY A 40 5.02 -10.36 5.82
CA GLY A 40 5.69 -9.98 7.08
C GLY A 40 4.91 -10.42 8.32
N LEU A 41 3.59 -10.50 8.27
CA LEU A 41 2.77 -11.01 9.36
C LEU A 41 2.48 -12.52 9.27
N ASN A 42 3.00 -13.20 8.25
CA ASN A 42 2.74 -14.61 7.98
C ASN A 42 1.23 -14.93 7.99
N ALA A 43 0.43 -14.11 7.31
CA ALA A 43 -1.02 -14.24 7.23
C ALA A 43 -1.45 -15.43 6.34
N LYS A 44 -1.08 -16.65 6.75
CA LYS A 44 -1.13 -17.89 5.95
C LYS A 44 -2.49 -18.13 5.30
N GLU A 45 -3.58 -17.91 6.03
CA GLU A 45 -4.92 -18.12 5.49
C GLU A 45 -5.22 -17.22 4.30
N ILE A 46 -4.87 -15.93 4.40
CA ILE A 46 -5.07 -14.95 3.32
C ILE A 46 -4.17 -15.29 2.14
N LEU A 47 -2.88 -15.56 2.41
CA LEU A 47 -1.89 -15.88 1.38
C LEU A 47 -2.25 -17.15 0.61
N ASN A 48 -2.75 -18.20 1.29
CA ASN A 48 -3.19 -19.43 0.65
C ASN A 48 -4.41 -19.18 -0.24
N LYS A 49 -5.42 -18.43 0.26
CA LYS A 49 -6.61 -18.08 -0.52
C LYS A 49 -6.25 -17.30 -1.79
N VAL A 50 -5.35 -16.33 -1.69
CA VAL A 50 -4.89 -15.57 -2.86
C VAL A 50 -4.12 -16.47 -3.84
N LYS A 51 -3.28 -17.37 -3.33
CA LYS A 51 -2.55 -18.34 -4.17
C LYS A 51 -3.50 -19.25 -4.95
N GLU A 52 -4.58 -19.70 -4.33
CA GLU A 52 -5.61 -20.53 -4.97
C GLU A 52 -6.39 -19.75 -6.06
N LYS A 53 -6.71 -18.47 -5.80
CA LYS A 53 -7.37 -17.59 -6.79
C LYS A 53 -6.45 -17.21 -7.94
N GLY A 54 -5.14 -17.15 -7.70
CA GLY A 54 -4.14 -16.70 -8.66
C GLY A 54 -3.92 -15.18 -8.72
N ASP A 55 -4.74 -14.39 -8.02
CA ASP A 55 -4.63 -12.93 -8.00
C ASP A 55 -5.15 -12.33 -6.68
N TRP A 56 -4.69 -11.12 -6.36
CA TRP A 56 -5.16 -10.32 -5.23
C TRP A 56 -6.40 -9.53 -5.62
N GLN A 57 -7.44 -9.62 -4.79
CA GLN A 57 -8.61 -8.74 -4.89
C GLN A 57 -8.56 -7.69 -3.77
N VAL A 58 -9.31 -6.59 -3.94
CA VAL A 58 -9.37 -5.50 -2.95
C VAL A 58 -9.84 -6.02 -1.59
N GLU A 59 -10.77 -6.97 -1.56
CA GLU A 59 -11.26 -7.59 -0.31
C GLU A 59 -10.17 -8.38 0.41
N ASP A 60 -9.23 -8.96 -0.33
CA ASP A 60 -8.12 -9.69 0.29
C ASP A 60 -7.11 -8.72 0.91
N LEU A 61 -6.89 -7.54 0.30
CA LEU A 61 -6.10 -6.46 0.90
C LEU A 61 -6.75 -5.92 2.17
N PHE A 62 -8.07 -5.67 2.16
CA PHE A 62 -8.81 -5.26 3.35
C PHE A 62 -8.69 -6.29 4.49
N LYS A 63 -8.73 -7.59 4.19
CA LYS A 63 -8.50 -8.63 5.22
C LYS A 63 -7.11 -8.54 5.84
N VAL A 64 -6.08 -8.18 5.06
CA VAL A 64 -4.72 -7.96 5.60
C VAL A 64 -4.72 -6.76 6.54
N ILE A 65 -5.40 -5.67 6.17
CA ILE A 65 -5.54 -4.48 7.03
C ILE A 65 -6.17 -4.88 8.37
N ILE A 66 -7.31 -5.58 8.36
CA ILE A 66 -7.98 -6.03 9.59
C ILE A 66 -7.07 -6.97 10.40
N PHE A 67 -6.42 -7.92 9.75
CA PHE A 67 -5.52 -8.87 10.40
C PHE A 67 -4.33 -8.17 11.11
N ALA A 68 -3.83 -7.07 10.54
CA ALA A 68 -2.79 -6.25 11.14
C ALA A 68 -3.31 -5.41 12.31
N GLU A 69 -4.49 -4.80 12.17
CA GLU A 69 -5.15 -4.01 13.23
C GLU A 69 -5.40 -4.85 14.50
N GLU A 70 -5.86 -6.09 14.33
CA GLU A 70 -6.06 -7.06 15.42
C GLU A 70 -4.76 -7.38 16.19
N ARG A 71 -3.59 -7.07 15.61
CA ARG A 71 -2.26 -7.26 16.19
C ARG A 71 -1.62 -5.95 16.65
N GLY A 72 -2.38 -4.85 16.67
CA GLY A 72 -1.91 -3.53 17.10
C GLY A 72 -1.09 -2.78 16.05
N ILE A 73 -1.10 -3.23 14.79
CA ILE A 73 -0.43 -2.52 13.69
C ILE A 73 -1.50 -1.71 12.95
N HIS A 74 -1.51 -0.41 13.22
CA HIS A 74 -2.57 0.50 12.75
C HIS A 74 -2.36 0.92 11.30
N LEU A 75 -3.04 0.24 10.37
CA LEU A 75 -2.91 0.44 8.93
C LEU A 75 -4.11 1.13 8.29
N LYS A 76 -5.30 1.06 8.91
CA LYS A 76 -6.57 1.48 8.30
C LYS A 76 -6.51 2.93 7.83
N ARG A 77 -5.99 3.84 8.67
CA ARG A 77 -5.89 5.26 8.30
C ARG A 77 -5.06 5.48 7.03
N TYR A 78 -3.98 4.72 6.88
CA TYR A 78 -3.07 4.89 5.75
C TYR A 78 -3.64 4.28 4.47
N TRP A 79 -4.34 3.15 4.61
CA TRP A 79 -5.08 2.54 3.51
C TRP A 79 -6.23 3.44 3.03
N ASP A 80 -6.99 4.03 3.94
CA ASP A 80 -8.06 4.97 3.61
C ASP A 80 -7.50 6.17 2.81
N SER A 81 -6.35 6.73 3.23
CA SER A 81 -5.67 7.78 2.46
C SER A 81 -5.24 7.33 1.07
N ALA A 82 -4.77 6.09 0.90
CA ALA A 82 -4.43 5.52 -0.41
C ALA A 82 -5.66 5.41 -1.32
N MET A 83 -6.81 4.98 -0.78
CA MET A 83 -8.08 4.94 -1.51
C MET A 83 -8.53 6.35 -1.93
N MET A 84 -8.33 7.35 -1.08
CA MET A 84 -8.62 8.75 -1.44
C MET A 84 -7.69 9.29 -2.52
N VAL A 85 -6.42 8.87 -2.53
CA VAL A 85 -5.49 9.21 -3.62
C VAL A 85 -5.94 8.59 -4.94
N LEU A 86 -6.43 7.34 -4.92
CA LEU A 86 -6.92 6.65 -6.10
C LEU A 86 -8.08 7.38 -6.79
N ASN A 87 -8.97 8.04 -6.03
CA ASN A 87 -10.05 8.86 -6.60
C ASN A 87 -9.54 10.02 -7.47
N CYS A 88 -8.29 10.46 -7.23
CA CYS A 88 -7.60 11.47 -8.02
C CYS A 88 -8.36 12.80 -8.19
N ASP A 89 -9.15 13.18 -7.18
CA ASP A 89 -10.01 14.36 -7.17
C ASP A 89 -9.39 15.59 -6.48
N GLY A 90 -8.13 15.48 -6.04
CA GLY A 90 -7.41 16.50 -5.28
C GLY A 90 -6.49 17.39 -6.11
N THR A 91 -5.95 18.44 -5.48
CA THR A 91 -4.84 19.23 -6.04
C THR A 91 -3.53 18.47 -5.93
N THR A 92 -2.50 18.87 -6.71
CA THR A 92 -1.15 18.27 -6.63
C THR A 92 -0.59 18.32 -5.21
N GLU A 93 -0.83 19.41 -4.49
CA GLU A 93 -0.43 19.58 -3.10
C GLU A 93 -1.14 18.60 -2.17
N LEU A 94 -2.47 18.47 -2.31
CA LEU A 94 -3.26 17.53 -1.51
C LEU A 94 -2.87 16.07 -1.78
N THR A 95 -2.65 15.71 -3.05
CA THR A 95 -2.16 14.37 -3.43
C THR A 95 -0.79 14.10 -2.80
N ARG A 96 0.13 15.07 -2.83
CA ARG A 96 1.45 14.98 -2.18
C ARG A 96 1.35 14.84 -0.66
N GLU A 97 0.40 15.53 -0.04
CA GLU A 97 0.19 15.41 1.41
C GLU A 97 -0.33 14.01 1.76
N ARG A 98 -1.39 13.56 1.09
CA ARG A 98 -1.99 12.23 1.30
C ARG A 98 -1.02 11.10 0.98
N SER A 99 -0.14 11.25 -0.01
CA SER A 99 0.84 10.20 -0.36
C SER A 99 1.84 9.92 0.75
N LYS A 100 2.03 10.82 1.72
CA LYS A 100 2.85 10.54 2.92
C LYS A 100 2.34 9.34 3.72
N ASP A 101 1.03 9.10 3.72
CA ASP A 101 0.45 7.93 4.37
C ASP A 101 0.78 6.63 3.61
N ILE A 102 0.89 6.69 2.29
CA ILE A 102 1.35 5.55 1.47
C ILE A 102 2.82 5.24 1.79
N LEU A 103 3.65 6.27 1.99
CA LEU A 103 5.02 6.07 2.45
C LEU A 103 5.06 5.37 3.82
N LYS A 104 4.13 5.69 4.73
CA LYS A 104 4.02 4.97 6.02
C LYS A 104 3.66 3.49 5.87
N LEU A 105 2.78 3.12 4.92
CA LEU A 105 2.53 1.70 4.62
C LEU A 105 3.81 1.00 4.16
N ILE A 106 4.61 1.65 3.32
CA ILE A 106 5.87 1.08 2.79
C ILE A 106 6.87 0.87 3.93
N GLU A 107 7.08 1.88 4.79
CA GLU A 107 7.97 1.80 5.95
C GLU A 107 7.60 0.63 6.88
N ILE A 108 6.32 0.51 7.23
CA ILE A 108 5.83 -0.61 8.07
C ILE A 108 6.06 -1.95 7.38
N SER A 109 5.83 -2.02 6.05
CA SER A 109 6.04 -3.26 5.29
C SER A 109 7.52 -3.69 5.30
N ASP A 110 8.45 -2.74 5.19
CA ASP A 110 9.89 -2.98 5.20
C ASP A 110 10.39 -3.39 6.59
N GLU A 111 9.86 -2.78 7.66
CA GLU A 111 10.15 -3.16 9.05
C GLU A 111 9.74 -4.60 9.36
N LEU A 112 8.54 -5.01 8.94
CA LEU A 112 8.03 -6.37 9.17
C LEU A 112 8.82 -7.43 8.39
N ILE A 113 9.19 -7.13 7.14
CA ILE A 113 10.02 -8.04 6.34
C ILE A 113 11.42 -8.17 6.95
N SER A 114 12.02 -7.06 7.38
CA SER A 114 13.36 -7.06 7.98
C SER A 114 13.40 -7.85 9.29
N SER A 115 12.34 -7.74 10.10
CA SER A 115 12.21 -8.44 11.38
C SER A 115 12.03 -9.96 11.22
N ASN A 116 11.40 -10.41 10.13
CA ASN A 116 11.23 -11.84 9.83
C ASN A 116 12.46 -12.52 9.21
N MET A 117 13.47 -11.75 8.80
CA MET A 117 14.73 -12.29 8.26
C MET A 117 15.80 -12.52 9.34
N GLN A 118 15.50 -12.21 10.61
CA GLN A 118 16.34 -12.47 11.79
C GLN A 118 15.86 -13.73 12.50
#